data_AF-A0A1I7FCG0-F1
#
_entry.id   AF-A0A1I7FCG0-F1
#
_cell.length_a   1.000
_cell.length_b   1.000
_cell.length_c   1.000
_cell.angle_alpha   90.00
_cell.angle_beta   90.00
_cell.angle_gamma   90.00
#
_symmetry.space_group_name_H-M   'P 1'
#
loop_
_entity.id
_entity.type
_entity.pdbx_description
1 polymer ?
#
loop_
_entity_poly.entity_id
_entity_poly.type
_entity_poly.pdbx_seq_one_letter_code
_entity_poly.pdbx_strand_id
1 'polypeptide(L)'
;MQAPDFERTLAFTRTRENTQAIARDYLVARHSLGTITTTFDTTKQNVFRAVATLMEDAQTAQETIAKIRPVFNKLNVPKKQYNTAHEFFFTSKSLDEIAQQTNSTVEGVLKIARCTIKHYQLYTNKDAIKERKVEFDKILRYSRAGEKSIQICYDHFVIQDTLTVIAEKYEITKQNTYNIIKRFEEALARYEAENPPKPKRRKIIKP
;
A
#
# COMPACT_ATOMS: atom_id res chain seq x y z
N MET A 1 -22.58 3.83 9.90
CA MET A 1 -21.18 4.12 10.24
C MET A 1 -21.11 5.58 10.66
N GLN A 2 -20.26 5.97 11.61
CA GLN A 2 -20.07 7.40 11.90
C GLN A 2 -19.22 8.04 10.79
N ALA A 3 -19.44 9.31 10.47
CA ALA A 3 -18.71 9.99 9.39
C ALA A 3 -17.16 9.98 9.60
N PRO A 4 -16.63 10.20 10.81
CA PRO A 4 -15.19 10.14 11.05
C PRO A 4 -14.58 8.75 10.77
N ASP A 5 -15.30 7.67 11.10
CA ASP A 5 -14.85 6.30 10.82
C ASP A 5 -14.77 6.02 9.32
N PHE A 6 -15.76 6.52 8.57
CA PHE A 6 -15.79 6.42 7.11
C PHE A 6 -14.59 7.15 6.50
N GLU A 7 -14.33 8.38 6.94
CA GLU A 7 -13.24 9.21 6.41
C GLU A 7 -11.86 8.61 6.69
N ARG A 8 -11.67 8.03 7.88
CA ARG A 8 -10.42 7.32 8.21
C ARG A 8 -10.19 6.09 7.33
N THR A 9 -11.26 5.40 6.95
CA THR A 9 -11.20 4.25 6.03
C THR A 9 -10.60 4.64 4.67
N LEU A 10 -10.71 5.91 4.26
CA LEU A 10 -10.16 6.41 3.00
C LEU A 10 -8.62 6.37 2.94
N ALA A 11 -7.94 6.28 4.08
CA ALA A 11 -6.49 6.08 4.12
C ALA A 11 -6.08 4.64 3.76
N PHE A 12 -7.01 3.69 3.84
CA PHE A 12 -6.76 2.25 3.64
C PHE A 12 -7.36 1.72 2.33
N THR A 13 -8.41 2.38 1.84
CA THR A 13 -9.08 1.97 0.61
C THR A 13 -8.27 2.26 -0.65
N ARG A 14 -8.45 1.40 -1.66
CA ARG A 14 -8.05 1.64 -3.07
C ARG A 14 -9.25 1.83 -3.99
N THR A 15 -10.45 1.92 -3.43
CA THR A 15 -11.68 2.09 -4.20
C THR A 15 -11.71 3.43 -4.92
N ARG A 16 -12.42 3.49 -6.04
CA ARG A 16 -12.58 4.71 -6.83
C ARG A 16 -13.47 5.71 -6.07
N GLU A 17 -13.27 6.99 -6.31
CA GLU A 17 -14.05 8.07 -5.68
C GLU A 17 -15.57 7.86 -5.83
N ASN A 18 -16.04 7.44 -7.01
CA ASN A 18 -17.47 7.17 -7.21
C ASN A 18 -17.99 6.03 -6.31
N THR A 19 -17.19 4.98 -6.11
CA THR A 19 -17.52 3.88 -5.19
C THR A 19 -17.57 4.37 -3.74
N GLN A 20 -16.64 5.25 -3.36
CA GLN A 20 -16.63 5.88 -2.03
C GLN A 20 -17.85 6.77 -1.84
N ALA A 21 -18.23 7.58 -2.83
CA ALA A 21 -19.40 8.47 -2.78
C ALA A 21 -20.70 7.67 -2.60
N ILE A 22 -20.90 6.61 -3.40
CA ILE A 22 -22.04 5.69 -3.28
C ILE A 22 -22.09 5.08 -1.86
N ALA A 23 -20.96 4.61 -1.35
CA ALA A 23 -20.89 4.02 -0.03
C ALA A 23 -21.14 5.05 1.09
N ARG A 24 -20.67 6.29 0.95
CA ARG A 24 -20.90 7.39 1.90
C ARG A 24 -22.39 7.72 2.00
N ASP A 25 -23.05 7.85 0.85
CA ASP A 25 -24.49 8.15 0.79
C ASP A 25 -25.33 7.08 1.50
N TYR A 26 -24.95 5.81 1.36
CA TYR A 26 -25.64 4.71 2.02
C TYR A 26 -25.28 4.58 3.51
N LEU A 27 -23.99 4.57 3.85
CA LEU A 27 -23.50 4.22 5.20
C LEU A 27 -23.52 5.37 6.20
N VAL A 28 -23.38 6.61 5.70
CA VAL A 28 -23.25 7.83 6.51
C VAL A 28 -24.51 8.68 6.36
N ALA A 29 -24.86 9.10 5.15
CA ALA A 29 -26.03 9.96 4.91
C ALA A 29 -27.38 9.22 5.06
N ARG A 30 -27.34 7.87 5.04
CA ARG A 30 -28.53 6.99 5.17
C ARG A 30 -29.58 7.22 4.10
N HIS A 31 -29.17 7.61 2.90
CA HIS A 31 -30.06 7.73 1.76
C HIS A 31 -30.66 6.37 1.37
N SER A 32 -31.87 6.41 0.82
CA SER A 32 -32.55 5.19 0.35
C SER A 32 -31.82 4.61 -0.86
N LEU A 33 -31.92 3.29 -1.05
CA LEU A 33 -31.35 2.62 -2.24
C LEU A 33 -31.87 3.24 -3.54
N GLY A 34 -33.16 3.57 -3.60
CA GLY A 34 -33.77 4.19 -4.78
C GLY A 34 -33.12 5.53 -5.12
N THR A 35 -32.97 6.40 -4.11
CA THR A 35 -32.30 7.70 -4.24
C THR A 35 -30.89 7.52 -4.79
N ILE A 36 -30.10 6.61 -4.21
CA ILE A 36 -28.70 6.39 -4.60
C ILE A 36 -28.62 5.83 -6.02
N THR A 37 -29.46 4.86 -6.37
CA THR A 37 -29.46 4.28 -7.74
C THR A 37 -29.79 5.32 -8.80
N THR A 38 -30.69 6.26 -8.50
CA THR A 38 -31.04 7.36 -9.41
C THR A 38 -29.93 8.40 -9.49
N THR A 39 -29.37 8.83 -8.35
CA THR A 39 -28.32 9.87 -8.31
C THR A 39 -27.04 9.44 -9.03
N PHE A 40 -26.63 8.18 -8.86
CA PHE A 40 -25.37 7.66 -9.41
C PHE A 40 -25.54 6.85 -10.69
N ASP A 41 -26.74 6.83 -11.28
CA ASP A 41 -27.11 6.03 -12.45
C ASP A 41 -26.55 4.59 -12.39
N THR A 42 -26.93 3.88 -11.33
CA THR A 42 -26.35 2.57 -11.00
C THR A 42 -27.39 1.58 -10.50
N THR A 43 -27.00 0.32 -10.37
CA THR A 43 -27.90 -0.75 -9.91
C THR A 43 -27.80 -0.95 -8.40
N LYS A 44 -28.86 -1.47 -7.77
CA LYS A 44 -28.85 -1.84 -6.35
C LYS A 44 -27.71 -2.81 -6.01
N GLN A 45 -27.41 -3.75 -6.92
CA GLN A 45 -26.30 -4.68 -6.75
C GLN A 45 -24.94 -3.95 -6.68
N ASN A 46 -24.72 -2.95 -7.53
CA ASN A 46 -23.51 -2.14 -7.49
C ASN A 46 -23.41 -1.31 -6.21
N VAL A 47 -24.53 -0.79 -5.70
CA VAL A 47 -24.57 -0.11 -4.39
C VAL A 47 -24.14 -1.08 -3.28
N PHE A 48 -24.72 -2.28 -3.22
CA PHE A 48 -24.34 -3.28 -2.22
C PHE A 48 -22.87 -3.71 -2.33
N ARG A 49 -22.35 -3.87 -3.54
CA ARG A 49 -20.92 -4.16 -3.75
C ARG A 49 -20.03 -3.04 -3.24
N ALA A 50 -20.36 -1.78 -3.57
CA ALA A 50 -19.61 -0.61 -3.09
C ALA A 50 -19.58 -0.54 -1.57
N VAL A 51 -20.75 -0.76 -0.94
CA VAL A 51 -20.89 -0.79 0.52
C VAL A 51 -20.11 -1.94 1.15
N ALA A 52 -20.21 -3.15 0.60
CA ALA A 52 -19.50 -4.32 1.10
C ALA A 52 -17.98 -4.11 1.07
N THR A 53 -17.43 -3.64 -0.06
CA THR A 53 -16.00 -3.33 -0.18
C THR A 53 -15.56 -2.28 0.85
N LEU A 54 -16.32 -1.22 1.06
CA LEU A 54 -15.97 -0.19 2.05
C LEU A 54 -16.06 -0.71 3.49
N MET A 55 -16.98 -1.63 3.79
CA MET A 55 -17.04 -2.26 5.11
C MET A 55 -15.83 -3.17 5.36
N GLU A 56 -15.38 -3.93 4.36
CA GLU A 56 -14.15 -4.73 4.45
C GLU A 56 -12.91 -3.85 4.65
N ASP A 57 -12.84 -2.74 3.91
CA ASP A 57 -11.77 -1.75 4.07
C ASP A 57 -11.80 -1.11 5.48
N ALA A 58 -12.99 -0.83 6.02
CA ALA A 58 -13.15 -0.25 7.35
C ALA A 58 -12.71 -1.23 8.45
N GLN A 59 -13.02 -2.52 8.31
CA GLN A 59 -12.52 -3.55 9.21
C GLN A 59 -10.99 -3.63 9.13
N THR A 60 -10.43 -3.67 7.92
CA THR A 60 -8.98 -3.67 7.69
C THR A 60 -8.31 -2.44 8.32
N ALA A 61 -8.95 -1.27 8.22
CA ALA A 61 -8.47 -0.04 8.82
C ALA A 61 -8.40 -0.17 10.35
N GLN A 62 -9.46 -0.63 11.01
CA GLN A 62 -9.50 -0.81 12.46
C GLN A 62 -8.41 -1.79 12.94
N GLU A 63 -8.30 -2.94 12.29
CA GLU A 63 -7.27 -3.94 12.62
C GLU A 63 -5.85 -3.40 12.42
N THR A 64 -5.62 -2.67 11.33
CA THR A 64 -4.30 -2.10 11.03
C THR A 64 -3.94 -0.97 11.99
N ILE A 65 -4.88 -0.09 12.32
CA ILE A 65 -4.67 0.97 13.34
C ILE A 65 -4.30 0.35 14.68
N ALA A 66 -5.03 -0.69 15.12
CA ALA A 66 -4.75 -1.40 16.36
C ALA A 66 -3.33 -1.98 16.39
N LYS A 67 -2.84 -2.51 15.26
CA LYS A 67 -1.48 -3.04 15.13
C LYS A 67 -0.40 -1.97 15.00
N ILE A 68 -0.71 -0.80 14.43
CA ILE A 68 0.23 0.33 14.28
C ILE A 68 0.52 0.97 15.65
N ARG A 69 -0.51 1.22 16.46
CA ARG A 69 -0.39 1.91 17.76
C ARG A 69 0.78 1.44 18.63
N PRO A 70 0.96 0.14 18.92
CA PRO A 70 2.05 -0.32 19.81
C PRO A 70 3.45 -0.17 19.20
N VAL A 71 3.57 -0.02 17.88
CA VAL A 71 4.86 0.06 17.19
C VAL A 71 5.12 1.42 16.54
N PHE A 72 4.21 2.38 16.69
CA PHE A 72 4.28 3.68 16.00
C PHE A 72 5.62 4.40 16.21
N ASN A 73 6.12 4.44 17.44
CA ASN A 73 7.41 5.09 17.78
C ASN A 73 8.63 4.38 17.15
N LYS A 74 8.47 3.13 16.69
CA LYS A 74 9.49 2.34 16.00
C LYS A 74 9.40 2.49 14.47
N LEU A 75 8.32 3.10 13.97
CA LEU A 75 8.16 3.36 12.54
C LEU A 75 9.05 4.55 12.14
N ASN A 76 9.65 4.44 10.97
CA ASN A 76 10.52 5.49 10.42
C ASN A 76 9.69 6.64 9.80
N VAL A 77 8.75 7.21 10.57
CA VAL A 77 7.89 8.31 10.12
C VAL A 77 8.70 9.62 10.16
N PRO A 78 8.72 10.42 9.08
CA PRO A 78 9.44 11.69 9.07
C PRO A 78 9.00 12.64 10.19
N LYS A 79 9.95 13.30 10.86
CA LYS A 79 9.66 14.23 11.99
C LYS A 79 8.57 15.26 11.67
N LYS A 80 8.59 15.82 10.44
CA LYS A 80 7.60 16.81 9.98
C LYS A 80 6.18 16.24 9.88
N GLN A 81 6.03 14.93 9.73
CA GLN A 81 4.75 14.24 9.56
C GLN A 81 4.29 13.55 10.85
N TYR A 82 5.17 13.45 11.85
CA TYR A 82 4.96 12.65 13.06
C TYR A 82 3.71 13.08 13.82
N ASN A 83 3.52 14.38 14.05
CA ASN A 83 2.37 14.90 14.80
C ASN A 83 1.05 14.60 14.08
N THR A 84 0.97 14.85 12.77
CA THR A 84 -0.22 14.55 11.96
C THR A 84 -0.53 13.06 11.94
N ALA A 85 0.50 12.21 11.78
CA ALA A 85 0.32 10.77 11.85
C ALA A 85 -0.15 10.33 13.25
N HIS A 86 0.44 10.88 14.31
CA HIS A 86 0.03 10.57 15.68
C HIS A 86 -1.43 10.94 15.93
N GLU A 87 -1.85 12.15 15.56
CA GLU A 87 -3.24 12.59 15.65
C GLU A 87 -4.18 11.65 14.87
N PHE A 88 -3.78 11.21 13.67
CA PHE A 88 -4.53 10.24 12.89
C PHE A 88 -4.66 8.88 13.57
N PHE A 89 -3.59 8.26 14.09
CA PHE A 89 -3.68 6.88 14.61
C PHE A 89 -4.18 6.79 16.06
N PHE A 90 -4.02 7.84 16.86
CA PHE A 90 -4.23 7.77 18.32
C PHE A 90 -5.43 8.56 18.84
N THR A 91 -6.03 9.45 18.04
CA THR A 91 -7.22 10.20 18.48
C THR A 91 -8.47 9.77 17.72
N SER A 92 -9.64 10.21 18.20
CA SER A 92 -10.95 10.08 17.54
C SER A 92 -11.34 11.31 16.73
N LYS A 93 -10.44 12.30 16.57
CA LYS A 93 -10.69 13.53 15.82
C LYS A 93 -11.06 13.23 14.36
N SER A 94 -11.94 14.03 13.79
CA SER A 94 -12.23 14.05 12.36
C SER A 94 -10.99 14.48 11.56
N LEU A 95 -10.99 14.18 10.26
CA LEU A 95 -9.85 14.58 9.41
C LEU A 95 -9.72 16.10 9.29
N ASP A 96 -10.85 16.82 9.30
CA ASP A 96 -10.88 18.28 9.28
C ASP A 96 -10.24 18.90 10.53
N GLU A 97 -10.56 18.37 11.71
CA GLU A 97 -9.96 18.83 12.98
C GLU A 97 -8.44 18.60 12.98
N ILE A 98 -7.99 17.43 12.50
CA ILE A 98 -6.55 17.13 12.40
C ILE A 98 -5.88 18.06 11.38
N ALA A 99 -6.52 18.29 10.23
CA ALA A 99 -6.01 19.17 9.18
C ALA A 99 -5.85 20.60 9.71
N GLN A 100 -6.85 21.14 10.42
CA GLN A 100 -6.79 22.46 11.04
C GLN A 100 -5.68 22.56 12.10
N GLN A 101 -5.60 21.59 13.01
CA GLN A 101 -4.60 21.60 14.09
C GLN A 101 -3.16 21.50 13.54
N THR A 102 -2.97 20.78 12.43
CA THR A 102 -1.66 20.54 11.85
C THR A 102 -1.30 21.48 10.70
N ASN A 103 -2.16 22.47 10.43
CA ASN A 103 -2.02 23.39 9.30
C ASN A 103 -1.79 22.66 7.97
N SER A 104 -2.65 21.68 7.68
CA SER A 104 -2.61 20.81 6.51
C SER A 104 -4.00 20.75 5.85
N THR A 105 -4.11 20.09 4.70
CA THR A 105 -5.40 19.70 4.10
C THR A 105 -5.79 18.28 4.53
N VAL A 106 -7.07 17.92 4.41
CA VAL A 106 -7.57 16.54 4.61
C VAL A 106 -6.81 15.55 3.73
N GLU A 107 -6.59 15.89 2.47
CA GLU A 107 -5.79 15.07 1.56
C GLU A 107 -4.35 14.90 2.04
N GLY A 108 -3.75 15.97 2.58
CA GLY A 108 -2.43 15.91 3.22
C GLY A 108 -2.41 14.95 4.42
N VAL A 109 -3.44 14.99 5.28
CA VAL A 109 -3.58 14.05 6.40
C VAL A 109 -3.69 12.61 5.90
N LEU A 110 -4.53 12.34 4.90
CA LEU A 110 -4.68 11.01 4.29
C LEU A 110 -3.37 10.52 3.65
N LYS A 111 -2.64 11.40 2.96
CA LYS A 111 -1.35 11.10 2.35
C LYS A 111 -0.31 10.72 3.41
N ILE A 112 -0.27 11.44 4.54
CA ILE A 112 0.60 11.12 5.67
C ILE A 112 0.20 9.77 6.28
N ALA A 113 -1.09 9.53 6.52
CA ALA A 113 -1.59 8.26 7.05
C ALA A 113 -1.19 7.07 6.14
N ARG A 114 -1.39 7.19 4.83
CA ARG A 114 -0.96 6.19 3.83
C ARG A 114 0.55 5.93 3.89
N CYS A 115 1.35 6.99 4.02
CA CYS A 115 2.80 6.88 4.17
C CYS A 115 3.19 6.13 5.46
N THR A 116 2.55 6.44 6.58
CA THR A 116 2.76 5.73 7.85
C THR A 116 2.37 4.25 7.76
N ILE A 117 1.24 3.93 7.11
CA ILE A 117 0.82 2.54 6.86
C ILE A 117 1.89 1.80 6.05
N LYS A 118 2.47 2.44 5.03
CA LYS A 118 3.59 1.88 4.27
C LYS A 118 4.81 1.63 5.16
N HIS A 119 5.18 2.58 6.04
CA HIS A 119 6.26 2.36 7.01
C HIS A 119 5.98 1.19 7.96
N TYR A 120 4.73 1.01 8.38
CA TYR A 120 4.32 -0.14 9.15
C TYR A 120 4.47 -1.46 8.38
N GLN A 121 4.03 -1.51 7.12
CA GLN A 121 4.20 -2.70 6.27
C GLN A 121 5.68 -3.05 6.07
N LEU A 122 6.55 -2.05 5.92
CA LEU A 122 8.00 -2.27 5.85
C LEU A 122 8.56 -2.82 7.16
N TYR A 123 8.08 -2.29 8.29
CA TYR A 123 8.49 -2.73 9.62
C TYR A 123 8.08 -4.19 9.89
N THR A 124 6.84 -4.57 9.57
CA THR A 124 6.35 -5.94 9.78
C THR A 124 7.01 -6.95 8.85
N ASN A 125 7.38 -6.53 7.63
CA ASN A 125 8.01 -7.40 6.62
C ASN A 125 9.54 -7.33 6.64
N LYS A 126 10.16 -6.75 7.68
CA LYS A 126 11.60 -6.46 7.71
C LYS A 126 12.47 -7.69 7.44
N ASP A 127 12.11 -8.85 7.99
CA ASP A 127 12.87 -10.09 7.80
C ASP A 127 12.74 -10.61 6.35
N ALA A 128 11.52 -10.65 5.80
CA ALA A 128 11.30 -11.02 4.40
C ALA A 128 11.96 -10.02 3.42
N ILE A 129 12.01 -8.73 3.77
CA ILE A 129 12.75 -7.71 3.00
C ILE A 129 14.26 -8.00 3.05
N LYS A 130 14.78 -8.40 4.22
CA LYS A 130 16.21 -8.74 4.38
C LYS A 130 16.58 -9.98 3.55
N GLU A 131 15.73 -11.00 3.52
CA GLU A 131 15.93 -12.19 2.68
C GLU A 131 15.93 -11.82 1.19
N ARG A 132 14.90 -11.09 0.72
CA ARG A 132 14.84 -10.62 -0.67
C ARG A 132 16.00 -9.73 -1.06
N LYS A 133 16.49 -8.89 -0.15
CA LYS A 133 17.70 -8.08 -0.37
C LYS A 133 18.92 -8.95 -0.64
N VAL A 134 19.11 -10.02 0.15
CA VAL A 134 20.22 -10.95 -0.06
C VAL A 134 20.13 -11.63 -1.43
N GLU A 135 18.93 -12.01 -1.87
CA GLU A 135 18.72 -12.57 -3.21
C GLU A 135 18.98 -11.53 -4.31
N PHE A 136 18.46 -10.32 -4.13
CA PHE A 136 18.66 -9.20 -5.05
C PHE A 136 20.14 -8.86 -5.24
N ASP A 137 20.91 -8.80 -4.15
CA ASP A 137 22.34 -8.48 -4.16
C ASP A 137 23.17 -9.52 -4.95
N LYS A 138 22.73 -10.78 -5.02
CA LYS A 138 23.38 -11.82 -5.85
C LYS A 138 23.22 -11.53 -7.34
N ILE A 139 22.06 -11.01 -7.74
CA ILE A 139 21.71 -10.74 -9.15
C ILE A 139 22.37 -9.44 -9.64
N LEU A 140 22.63 -8.48 -8.75
CA LEU A 140 23.19 -7.16 -9.10
C LEU A 140 24.42 -7.24 -10.03
N ARG A 141 25.33 -8.18 -9.74
CA ARG A 141 26.56 -8.41 -10.52
C ARG A 141 26.28 -8.75 -12.00
N TYR A 142 25.13 -9.33 -12.29
CA TYR A 142 24.70 -9.76 -13.63
C TYR A 142 23.93 -8.67 -14.39
N SER A 143 23.36 -7.70 -13.68
CA SER A 143 22.47 -6.70 -14.25
C SER A 143 23.18 -5.64 -15.10
N ARG A 144 24.45 -5.32 -14.81
CA ARG A 144 25.22 -4.20 -15.41
C ARG A 144 24.44 -2.88 -15.42
N ALA A 145 23.47 -2.72 -14.52
CA ALA A 145 22.59 -1.57 -14.48
C ALA A 145 23.26 -0.38 -13.78
N GLY A 146 22.94 0.84 -14.21
CA GLY A 146 23.34 2.05 -13.50
C GLY A 146 22.61 2.19 -12.16
N GLU A 147 23.14 3.03 -11.27
CA GLU A 147 22.64 3.21 -9.89
C GLU A 147 21.14 3.52 -9.80
N LYS A 148 20.62 4.43 -10.65
CA LYS A 148 19.18 4.75 -10.70
C LYS A 148 18.33 3.54 -11.08
N SER A 149 18.79 2.72 -12.02
CA SER A 149 18.09 1.49 -12.44
C SER A 149 18.15 0.40 -11.35
N ILE A 150 19.26 0.29 -10.65
CA ILE A 150 19.40 -0.60 -9.48
C ILE A 150 18.36 -0.22 -8.42
N GLN A 151 18.22 1.06 -8.10
CA GLN A 151 17.27 1.51 -7.10
C GLN A 151 15.80 1.26 -7.52
N ILE A 152 15.48 1.44 -8.80
CA ILE A 152 14.17 1.08 -9.37
C ILE A 152 13.88 -0.42 -9.22
N CYS A 153 14.85 -1.28 -9.55
CA CYS A 153 14.71 -2.72 -9.40
C CYS A 153 14.62 -3.12 -7.92
N TYR A 154 15.37 -2.45 -7.03
CA TYR A 154 15.32 -2.70 -5.59
C TYR A 154 13.91 -2.41 -5.04
N ASP A 155 13.33 -1.26 -5.40
CA ASP A 155 11.97 -0.93 -4.98
C ASP A 155 10.94 -1.96 -5.50
N HIS A 156 11.16 -2.53 -6.68
CA HIS A 156 10.27 -3.56 -7.22
C HIS A 156 10.45 -4.94 -6.59
N PHE A 157 11.66 -5.49 -6.58
CA PHE A 157 11.89 -6.87 -6.14
C PHE A 157 12.03 -7.01 -4.62
N VAL A 158 12.63 -6.02 -3.95
CA VAL A 158 12.89 -6.08 -2.51
C VAL A 158 11.76 -5.44 -1.72
N ILE A 159 11.29 -4.26 -2.15
CA ILE A 159 10.21 -3.54 -1.45
C ILE A 159 8.81 -3.96 -1.94
N GLN A 160 8.70 -4.51 -3.16
CA GLN A 160 7.42 -4.86 -3.80
C GLN A 160 6.51 -3.65 -4.07
N ASP A 161 7.10 -2.50 -4.35
CA ASP A 161 6.34 -1.37 -4.87
C ASP A 161 5.80 -1.66 -6.29
N THR A 162 4.62 -1.13 -6.59
CA THR A 162 4.00 -1.27 -7.91
C THR A 162 4.70 -0.39 -8.94
N LEU A 163 4.59 -0.76 -10.22
CA LEU A 163 5.17 0.04 -11.31
C LEU A 163 4.73 1.50 -11.30
N THR A 164 3.48 1.78 -10.92
CA THR A 164 2.94 3.14 -10.84
C THR A 164 3.64 3.95 -9.73
N VAL A 165 3.75 3.37 -8.52
CA VAL A 165 4.41 4.04 -7.38
C VAL A 165 5.88 4.31 -7.69
N ILE A 166 6.56 3.36 -8.33
CA ILE A 166 7.97 3.52 -8.72
C ILE A 166 8.11 4.58 -9.82
N ALA A 167 7.24 4.57 -10.84
CA ALA A 167 7.25 5.56 -11.91
C ALA A 167 7.11 7.00 -11.38
N GLU A 168 6.16 7.22 -10.45
CA GLU A 168 5.99 8.51 -9.78
C GLU A 168 7.21 8.89 -8.93
N LYS A 169 7.74 7.95 -8.13
CA LYS A 169 8.90 8.20 -7.25
C LYS A 169 10.15 8.65 -8.02
N TYR A 170 10.38 8.12 -9.21
CA TYR A 170 11.58 8.42 -10.02
C TYR A 170 11.34 9.39 -11.17
N GLU A 171 10.12 9.91 -11.28
CA GLU A 171 9.68 10.83 -12.33
C GLU A 171 9.96 10.27 -13.74
N ILE A 172 9.57 9.01 -13.96
CA ILE A 172 9.72 8.32 -15.26
C ILE A 172 8.40 7.68 -15.69
N THR A 173 8.29 7.34 -16.97
CA THR A 173 7.10 6.67 -17.47
C THR A 173 7.00 5.23 -16.94
N LYS A 174 5.76 4.75 -16.77
CA LYS A 174 5.50 3.35 -16.38
C LYS A 174 6.15 2.34 -17.33
N GLN A 175 6.20 2.66 -18.64
CA GLN A 175 6.87 1.84 -19.64
C GLN A 175 8.38 1.77 -19.41
N ASN A 176 9.03 2.89 -19.05
CA ASN A 176 10.45 2.90 -18.73
C ASN A 176 10.74 2.09 -17.46
N THR A 177 9.91 2.23 -16.43
CA THR A 177 10.00 1.40 -15.21
C THR A 177 9.93 -0.09 -15.55
N TYR A 178 8.95 -0.49 -16.37
CA TYR A 178 8.79 -1.87 -16.83
C TYR A 178 10.02 -2.37 -17.59
N ASN A 179 10.53 -1.58 -18.55
CA ASN A 179 11.71 -1.96 -19.34
C ASN A 179 12.96 -2.14 -18.46
N ILE A 180 13.14 -1.31 -17.42
CA ILE A 180 14.24 -1.44 -16.46
C ILE A 180 14.12 -2.74 -15.65
N ILE A 181 12.91 -3.04 -15.16
CA ILE A 181 12.63 -4.27 -14.41
C ILE A 181 12.87 -5.51 -15.28
N LYS A 182 12.38 -5.51 -16.52
CA LYS A 182 12.57 -6.62 -17.47
C LYS A 182 14.05 -6.97 -17.69
N ARG A 183 14.91 -5.95 -17.84
CA ARG A 183 16.37 -6.17 -17.97
C ARG A 183 16.97 -6.85 -16.74
N PHE A 184 16.40 -6.60 -15.57
CA PHE A 184 16.81 -7.25 -14.33
C PHE A 184 16.31 -8.69 -14.25
N GLU A 185 15.11 -8.99 -14.72
CA GLU A 185 14.60 -10.36 -14.86
C GLU A 185 15.48 -11.19 -15.81
N GLU A 186 15.93 -10.59 -16.92
CA GLU A 186 16.90 -11.23 -17.83
C GLU A 186 18.27 -11.45 -17.17
N ALA A 187 18.66 -10.62 -16.20
CA ALA A 187 19.86 -10.83 -15.39
C ALA A 187 19.67 -11.95 -14.36
N LEU A 188 18.49 -12.05 -13.75
CA LEU A 188 18.11 -13.16 -12.88
C LEU A 188 18.17 -14.49 -13.64
N ALA A 189 17.60 -14.55 -14.85
CA ALA A 189 17.64 -15.76 -15.69
C ALA A 189 19.09 -16.20 -16.01
N ARG A 190 20.00 -15.25 -16.25
CA ARG A 190 21.44 -15.54 -16.45
C ARG A 190 22.09 -16.09 -15.18
N TYR A 191 21.81 -15.48 -14.03
CA TYR A 191 22.30 -15.98 -12.74
C TYR A 191 21.83 -17.41 -12.46
N GLU A 192 20.56 -17.72 -12.70
CA GLU A 192 19.98 -19.06 -12.50
C GLU A 192 20.55 -20.09 -13.48
N ALA A 193 20.84 -19.71 -14.72
CA ALA A 193 21.49 -20.58 -15.69
C ALA A 193 22.93 -20.94 -15.29
N GLU A 194 23.67 -20.00 -14.70
CA GLU A 194 25.03 -20.23 -14.18
C GLU A 194 25.05 -20.93 -12.80
N ASN A 195 23.97 -20.78 -12.02
CA ASN A 195 23.83 -21.33 -10.68
C ASN A 195 22.59 -22.22 -10.58
N PRO A 196 22.52 -23.34 -11.33
CA PRO A 196 21.33 -24.17 -11.36
C PRO A 196 21.02 -24.68 -9.95
N PRO A 197 19.73 -24.67 -9.53
CA PRO A 197 19.35 -25.14 -8.21
C PRO A 197 19.80 -26.59 -8.05
N LYS A 198 20.57 -26.88 -7.00
CA LYS A 198 21.03 -28.25 -6.71
C LYS A 198 19.80 -29.16 -6.66
N PRO A 199 19.82 -30.32 -7.36
CA PRO A 199 18.69 -31.24 -7.33
C PRO A 199 18.42 -31.64 -5.88
N LYS A 200 17.18 -31.43 -5.41
CA LYS A 200 16.74 -31.89 -4.09
C LYS A 200 17.00 -33.39 -4.02
N ARG A 201 17.95 -33.83 -3.18
CA ARG A 201 18.21 -35.26 -2.94
C ARG A 201 16.90 -35.91 -2.53
N ARG A 202 16.37 -36.81 -3.37
CA ARG A 202 15.25 -37.67 -2.99
C ARG A 202 15.67 -38.41 -1.72
N LYS A 203 14.95 -38.23 -0.61
CA LYS A 203 15.09 -39.11 0.54
C LYS A 203 14.70 -40.50 0.05
N ILE A 204 15.68 -41.37 -0.13
CA ILE A 204 15.44 -42.79 -0.31
C ILE A 204 14.93 -43.27 1.04
N ILE A 205 13.61 -43.40 1.17
CA ILE A 205 13.01 -44.15 2.26
C ILE A 205 13.28 -45.61 1.90
N LYS A 206 14.18 -46.26 2.65
CA LYS A 206 14.38 -47.71 2.52
C LYS A 206 13.12 -48.42 3.06
N PRO A 207 12.72 -49.54 2.44
CA PRO A 207 11.58 -50.34 2.90
C PRO A 207 11.81 -50.91 4.30
#